data_AF-A0A954BDC2-F1
#
_entry.id   AF-A0A954BDC2-F1
#
_cell.length_a   1.000
_cell.length_b   1.000
_cell.length_c   1.000
_cell.angle_alpha   90.00
_cell.angle_beta   90.00
_cell.angle_gamma   90.00
#
_symmetry.space_group_name_H-M   'P 1'
#
loop_
_entity.id
_entity.type
_entity.pdbx_description
1 polymer ?
#
loop_
_entity_poly.entity_id
_entity_poly.type
_entity_poly.pdbx_seq_one_letter_code
_entity_poly.pdbx_strand_id
1 'polypeptide(L)'
;MRILLAVLLAPMLFACAKTETGEATSVAVTDASAASKLAVQSVYDGFAAGDMEKVAGAMSPDIVWNEAESAPYADNNPYVGPDA
;
A
#
# COMPACT_ATOMS: atom_id res chain seq x y z
N MET A 1 -19.85 44.26 -25.58
CA MET A 1 -19.05 45.15 -24.72
C MET A 1 -18.27 44.24 -23.78
N ARG A 2 -17.00 43.84 -23.98
CA ARG A 2 -15.79 44.58 -24.39
C ARG A 2 -15.56 45.84 -23.56
N ILE A 3 -15.06 45.64 -22.33
CA ILE A 3 -14.23 46.62 -21.64
C ILE A 3 -12.95 45.88 -21.23
N LEU A 4 -11.83 46.37 -21.76
CA LEU A 4 -10.44 45.96 -21.52
C LEU A 4 -9.89 46.63 -20.24
N LEU A 5 -8.69 46.17 -19.83
CA LEU A 5 -7.68 46.75 -18.92
C LEU A 5 -7.85 46.40 -17.42
N ALA A 6 -7.12 45.46 -16.80
CA ALA A 6 -5.67 45.20 -16.65
C ALA A 6 -5.00 45.97 -15.49
N VAL A 7 -4.76 45.29 -14.36
CA VAL A 7 -3.60 45.44 -13.43
C VAL A 7 -3.51 44.09 -12.69
N LEU A 8 -2.61 43.18 -13.09
CA LEU A 8 -1.29 42.95 -12.48
C LEU A 8 -1.32 42.70 -10.96
N LEU A 9 -1.34 41.42 -10.54
CA LEU A 9 -0.43 40.92 -9.52
C LEU A 9 -0.36 39.38 -9.57
N ALA A 10 0.51 38.85 -10.41
CA ALA A 10 1.03 37.50 -10.25
C ALA A 10 2.21 37.59 -9.27
N PRO A 11 2.19 36.95 -8.09
CA PRO A 11 3.41 36.74 -7.34
C PRO A 11 4.12 35.53 -7.95
N MET A 12 4.91 35.79 -8.99
CA MET A 12 6.03 34.94 -9.35
C MET A 12 7.18 35.32 -8.40
N LEU A 13 7.37 34.57 -7.32
CA LEU A 13 8.67 34.29 -6.67
C LEU A 13 8.43 33.51 -5.37
N PHE A 14 8.39 32.19 -5.46
CA PHE A 14 8.94 31.36 -4.38
C PHE A 14 10.17 30.67 -4.97
N ALA A 15 11.27 31.40 -4.89
CA ALA A 15 12.60 30.86 -5.14
C ALA A 15 12.98 29.98 -3.94
N CYS A 16 13.17 28.70 -4.17
CA CYS A 16 14.44 27.98 -4.01
C CYS A 16 14.11 26.50 -3.94
N ALA A 17 14.47 25.78 -5.00
CA ALA A 17 14.45 24.34 -5.03
C ALA A 17 15.26 23.80 -3.85
N LYS A 18 14.60 23.09 -2.94
CA LYS A 18 15.28 22.08 -2.14
C LYS A 18 15.11 20.77 -2.90
N THR A 19 15.84 20.65 -4.01
CA THR A 19 16.22 19.34 -4.51
C THR A 19 17.16 18.79 -3.47
N GLU A 20 16.63 18.08 -2.47
CA GLU A 20 17.47 17.18 -1.71
C GLU A 20 17.82 16.07 -2.66
N THR A 21 19.04 16.15 -3.19
CA THR A 21 19.79 15.04 -3.74
C THR A 21 20.07 14.07 -2.59
N GLY A 22 19.02 13.46 -2.07
CA GLY A 22 19.09 12.12 -1.55
C GLY A 22 19.14 11.24 -2.77
N GLU A 23 20.33 10.76 -3.10
CA GLU A 23 20.51 9.60 -3.96
C GLU A 23 19.88 8.40 -3.24
N ALA A 24 18.55 8.37 -3.23
CA ALA A 24 17.84 7.13 -3.11
C ALA A 24 18.07 6.45 -4.46
N THR A 25 18.96 5.48 -4.47
CA THR A 25 18.90 4.37 -5.43
C THR A 25 17.54 3.71 -5.25
N SER A 26 16.48 4.35 -5.73
CA SER A 26 15.23 3.69 -6.00
C SER A 26 15.49 2.92 -7.28
N VAL A 27 15.97 1.69 -7.12
CA VAL A 27 15.63 0.63 -8.07
C VAL A 27 14.14 0.85 -8.35
N ALA A 28 13.78 1.14 -9.59
CA ALA A 28 12.39 1.37 -9.97
C ALA A 28 11.60 0.12 -9.55
N VAL A 29 11.01 0.17 -8.36
CA VAL A 29 10.24 -0.93 -7.83
C VAL A 29 8.96 -0.86 -8.63
N THR A 30 8.88 -1.73 -9.63
CA THR A 30 7.76 -1.86 -10.54
C THR A 30 6.45 -1.92 -9.74
N ASP A 31 5.36 -1.42 -10.35
CA ASP A 31 4.02 -1.31 -9.76
C ASP A 31 3.53 -2.56 -9.01
N ALA A 32 4.06 -3.73 -9.38
CA ALA A 32 3.85 -5.00 -8.67
C ALA A 32 4.15 -4.91 -7.16
N SER A 33 5.25 -4.26 -6.77
CA SER A 33 5.60 -4.14 -5.33
C SER A 33 4.68 -3.18 -4.58
N ALA A 34 4.19 -2.14 -5.26
CA ALA A 34 3.23 -1.20 -4.67
C ALA A 34 1.90 -1.91 -4.45
N ALA A 35 1.45 -2.71 -5.43
CA ALA A 35 0.27 -3.56 -5.29
C ALA A 35 0.42 -4.59 -4.14
N SER A 36 1.57 -5.26 -4.04
CA SER A 36 1.83 -6.18 -2.91
C SER A 36 1.78 -5.47 -1.55
N LYS A 37 2.38 -4.28 -1.42
CA LYS A 37 2.32 -3.50 -0.18
C LYS A 37 0.90 -3.12 0.20
N LEU A 38 0.10 -2.69 -0.78
CA LEU A 38 -1.31 -2.33 -0.55
C LEU A 38 -2.15 -3.55 -0.15
N ALA A 39 -1.93 -4.70 -0.79
CA ALA A 39 -2.61 -5.94 -0.44
C ALA A 39 -2.29 -6.35 1.01
N VAL A 40 -1.01 -6.33 1.39
CA VAL A 40 -0.57 -6.64 2.76
C VAL A 40 -1.17 -5.63 3.76
N GLN A 41 -1.14 -4.33 3.46
CA GLN A 41 -1.71 -3.31 4.33
C GLN A 41 -3.22 -3.51 4.54
N SER A 42 -3.97 -3.84 3.48
CA SER A 42 -5.42 -4.09 3.59
C SER A 42 -5.75 -5.25 4.53
N VAL A 43 -4.93 -6.30 4.53
CA VAL A 43 -5.06 -7.43 5.45
C VAL A 43 -4.80 -7.00 6.89
N TYR A 44 -3.73 -6.26 7.15
CA TYR A 44 -3.45 -5.73 8.49
C TYR A 44 -4.53 -4.77 9.00
N ASP A 45 -5.09 -3.93 8.13
CA ASP A 45 -6.20 -3.05 8.47
C ASP A 45 -7.46 -3.84 8.84
N GLY A 46 -7.73 -4.95 8.15
CA GLY A 46 -8.82 -5.87 8.48
C GLY A 46 -8.66 -6.49 9.87
N PHE A 47 -7.47 -7.01 10.17
CA PHE A 47 -7.17 -7.52 11.52
C PHE A 47 -7.31 -6.46 12.61
N ALA A 48 -6.83 -5.22 12.38
CA ALA A 48 -6.94 -4.13 13.34
C ALA A 48 -8.41 -3.73 13.63
N ALA A 49 -9.28 -3.87 12.64
CA ALA A 49 -10.72 -3.62 12.78
C ALA A 49 -11.52 -4.83 13.27
N GLY A 50 -10.92 -6.03 13.33
CA GLY A 50 -11.64 -7.28 13.60
C GLY A 50 -12.54 -7.76 12.45
N ASP A 51 -12.30 -7.27 11.23
CA ASP A 51 -13.07 -7.59 10.02
C ASP A 51 -12.47 -8.82 9.33
N MET A 52 -12.93 -10.00 9.74
CA MET A 52 -12.40 -11.28 9.25
C MET A 52 -12.89 -11.60 7.84
N GLU A 53 -14.07 -11.13 7.45
CA GLU A 53 -14.58 -11.24 6.08
C GLU A 53 -13.68 -10.50 5.09
N LYS A 54 -13.21 -9.30 5.44
CA LYS A 54 -12.24 -8.55 4.64
C LYS A 54 -10.89 -9.26 4.56
N VAL A 55 -10.42 -9.83 5.67
CA VAL A 55 -9.15 -10.59 5.69
C VAL A 55 -9.25 -11.79 4.76
N ALA A 56 -10.27 -12.65 4.93
CA ALA A 56 -10.47 -13.84 4.12
C ALA A 56 -10.70 -13.49 2.64
N GLY A 57 -11.49 -12.44 2.35
CA GLY A 57 -11.77 -11.98 1.00
C GLY A 57 -10.57 -11.40 0.24
N ALA A 58 -9.49 -11.02 0.95
CA ALA A 58 -8.25 -10.55 0.34
C ALA A 58 -7.30 -11.70 -0.06
N MET A 59 -7.57 -12.93 0.40
CA MET A 59 -6.73 -14.09 0.13
C MET A 59 -7.08 -14.78 -1.18
N SER A 60 -6.09 -15.39 -1.81
CA SER A 60 -6.33 -16.27 -2.95
C SER A 60 -7.06 -17.54 -2.50
N PRO A 61 -7.96 -18.13 -3.32
CA PRO A 61 -8.60 -19.40 -3.00
C PRO A 61 -7.61 -20.56 -2.78
N ASP A 62 -6.38 -20.44 -3.32
CA ASP A 62 -5.29 -21.42 -3.19
C ASP A 62 -4.17 -20.93 -2.26
N ILE A 63 -4.44 -19.95 -1.37
CA ILE A 63 -3.44 -19.46 -0.42
C ILE A 63 -2.92 -20.62 0.46
N VAL A 64 -1.62 -20.60 0.73
CA VAL A 64 -0.96 -21.57 1.62
C VAL A 64 -0.44 -20.81 2.84
N TRP A 65 -1.03 -21.05 4.00
CA TRP A 65 -0.57 -20.50 5.27
C TRP A 65 0.32 -21.51 5.97
N ASN A 66 1.58 -21.11 6.19
CA ASN A 66 2.53 -21.91 6.95
C ASN A 66 2.62 -21.36 8.37
N GLU A 67 2.16 -22.14 9.34
CA GLU A 67 2.31 -21.80 10.75
C GLU A 67 3.75 -22.12 11.21
N ALA A 68 4.28 -21.37 12.17
CA ALA A 68 5.61 -21.62 12.69
C ALA A 68 5.73 -23.03 13.31
N GLU A 69 6.88 -23.69 13.17
CA GLU A 69 7.07 -25.05 13.67
C GLU A 69 6.90 -25.11 15.20
N SER A 70 6.29 -26.20 15.69
CA SER A 70 6.02 -26.42 17.13
C SER A 70 5.08 -25.39 17.78
N ALA A 71 4.38 -24.55 17.00
CA ALA A 71 3.32 -23.70 17.49
C ALA A 71 2.06 -24.52 17.86
N PRO A 72 1.25 -24.09 18.84
CA PRO A 72 0.03 -24.79 19.23
C PRO A 72 -1.04 -24.86 18.13
N TYR A 73 -0.91 -24.03 17.08
CA TYR A 73 -1.82 -23.97 15.94
C TYR A 73 -1.22 -24.59 14.66
N ALA A 74 -0.13 -25.36 14.75
CA ALA A 74 0.51 -25.98 13.60
C ALA A 74 0.03 -27.42 13.32
N ASP A 75 -1.14 -27.80 13.84
CA ASP A 75 -1.66 -29.17 13.78
C ASP A 75 -2.01 -29.65 12.36
N ASN A 76 -2.38 -28.73 11.46
CA ASN A 76 -2.63 -29.02 10.05
C ASN A 76 -1.74 -28.19 9.10
N ASN A 77 -0.51 -27.88 9.52
CA ASN A 77 0.42 -27.09 8.72
C ASN A 77 0.89 -27.85 7.45
N PRO A 78 0.68 -27.35 6.21
CA PRO A 78 0.11 -26.04 5.88
C PRO A 78 -1.41 -26.03 5.73
N TYR A 79 -2.01 -24.89 6.08
CA TYR A 79 -3.43 -24.61 5.80
C TYR A 79 -3.58 -24.12 4.36
N VAL A 80 -4.59 -24.65 3.65
CA VAL A 80 -4.82 -24.36 2.24
C VAL A 80 -6.22 -23.77 2.05
N GLY A 81 -6.27 -22.52 1.59
CA GLY A 81 -7.51 -21.77 1.41
C GLY A 81 -7.83 -20.85 2.60
N PRO A 82 -8.70 -19.84 2.39
CA PRO A 82 -9.04 -18.84 3.42
C PRO A 82 -9.97 -19.37 4.53
N ASP A 83 -10.57 -20.55 4.35
CA ASP A 83 -11.51 -21.21 5.26
C ASP A 83 -10.91 -22.40 6.04
N ALA A 84 -9.62 -22.69 5.83
CA ALA A 84 -8.90 -23.81 6.42
C ALA A 84 -8.52 -23.63 7.89
#